data_AF-A0A380EMH0-F1
#
_entry.id   AF-A0A380EMH0-F1
#
_cell.length_a   1.000
_cell.length_b   1.000
_cell.length_c   1.000
_cell.angle_alpha   90.00
_cell.angle_beta   90.00
_cell.angle_gamma   90.00
#
_symmetry.space_group_name_H-M   'P 1'
#
loop_
_entity.id
_entity.type
_entity.pdbx_description
1 polymer ?
#
loop_
_entity_poly.entity_id
_entity_poly.type
_entity_poly.pdbx_seq_one_letter_code
_entity_poly.pdbx_strand_id
1 'polypeptide(L)'
;MKHKIASVLSGKVKNSRLFAFYCKLDDPKEVDDRQTWEKANPMLHKPLSEYAKTLLSTIEEEYNDLPFNRSNKPEFMTKRMNLPEVDLEKVIAPWKEILATNREIPNLDNQMCIGGLDFANIRDFASVGLLFRKNDDYIWLGHSFVRQGFLDDVKLEPPIKEWEKMGLLTIVDDDVIEIEYIVDWFLKAREKYGLEKVIADNYRTDIVRRAFEDAGIKLEVLRNPKQYMDYLHHVSIQCLRNIT
;
A
#
# COMPACT_ATOMS: atom_id res chain seq x y z
N MET A 1 -4.80 3.78 -22.83
CA MET A 1 -3.73 4.65 -23.42
C MET A 1 -2.37 3.94 -23.48
N LYS A 2 -1.93 3.23 -22.43
CA LYS A 2 -0.65 2.48 -22.37
C LYS A 2 -0.40 1.54 -23.57
N HIS A 3 -1.40 0.76 -23.98
CA HIS A 3 -1.29 -0.15 -25.14
C HIS A 3 -0.99 0.57 -26.47
N LYS A 4 -1.54 1.78 -26.66
CA LYS A 4 -1.30 2.62 -27.84
C LYS A 4 0.13 3.15 -27.84
N ILE A 5 0.63 3.61 -26.69
CA ILE A 5 2.02 4.06 -26.52
C ILE A 5 3.00 2.92 -26.85
N ALA A 6 2.79 1.73 -26.26
CA ALA A 6 3.64 0.56 -26.52
C ALA A 6 3.63 0.15 -28.01
N SER A 7 2.48 0.24 -28.67
CA SER A 7 2.34 -0.07 -30.11
C SER A 7 3.02 0.97 -31.02
N VAL A 8 3.07 2.24 -30.59
CA VAL A 8 3.80 3.30 -31.30
C VAL A 8 5.30 3.15 -31.09
N LEU A 9 5.75 2.95 -29.85
CA LEU A 9 7.17 2.75 -29.51
C LEU A 9 7.77 1.50 -30.15
N SER A 10 7.00 0.42 -30.29
CA SER A 10 7.43 -0.81 -31.00
C SER A 10 7.36 -0.72 -32.52
N GLY A 11 6.93 0.42 -33.08
CA GLY A 11 6.83 0.63 -34.53
C GLY A 11 5.67 -0.09 -35.22
N LYS A 12 4.76 -0.74 -34.47
CA LYS A 12 3.56 -1.41 -35.01
C LYS A 12 2.55 -0.40 -35.58
N VAL A 13 2.46 0.79 -34.99
CA VAL A 13 1.60 1.89 -35.47
C VAL A 13 2.49 3.03 -35.98
N LYS A 14 2.63 3.15 -37.30
CA LYS A 14 3.51 4.13 -37.95
C LYS A 14 2.85 5.50 -38.17
N ASN A 15 1.52 5.55 -38.27
CA ASN A 15 0.76 6.78 -38.61
C ASN A 15 0.13 7.45 -37.38
N SER A 16 0.82 7.44 -36.23
CA SER A 16 0.34 8.10 -35.01
C SER A 16 0.92 9.50 -34.88
N ARG A 17 0.11 10.48 -34.46
CA ARG A 17 0.58 11.82 -34.05
C ARG A 17 1.10 11.86 -32.60
N LEU A 18 1.17 10.71 -31.93
CA LEU A 18 1.57 10.58 -30.53
C LEU A 18 3.10 10.56 -30.43
N PHE A 19 3.68 11.53 -29.71
CA PHE A 19 5.10 11.53 -29.35
C PHE A 19 5.25 11.07 -27.91
N ALA A 20 5.77 9.86 -27.70
CA ALA A 20 6.04 9.34 -26.38
C ALA A 20 7.46 9.76 -25.96
N PHE A 21 7.56 10.58 -24.92
CA PHE A 21 8.81 11.03 -24.34
C PHE A 21 8.94 10.44 -22.93
N TYR A 22 10.01 9.71 -22.68
CA TYR A 22 10.25 9.00 -21.42
C TYR A 22 11.72 9.14 -21.04
N CYS A 23 11.98 9.62 -19.84
CA CYS A 23 13.29 10.02 -19.36
C CYS A 23 13.63 9.21 -18.12
N LYS A 24 14.70 8.42 -18.17
CA LYS A 24 15.21 7.63 -17.06
C LYS A 24 16.69 7.32 -17.30
N LEU A 25 17.38 6.84 -16.28
CA LEU A 25 18.69 6.21 -16.48
C LEU A 25 18.55 4.88 -17.24
N ASP A 26 19.60 4.52 -17.97
CA ASP A 26 19.68 3.27 -18.73
C ASP A 26 20.17 2.12 -17.84
N ASP A 27 21.15 2.40 -16.96
CA ASP A 27 21.72 1.45 -16.01
C ASP A 27 21.80 2.10 -14.60
N PRO A 28 21.50 1.37 -13.51
CA PRO A 28 21.60 1.92 -12.15
C PRO A 28 22.96 2.52 -11.81
N LYS A 29 24.06 2.00 -12.38
CA LYS A 29 25.43 2.48 -12.12
C LYS A 29 25.68 3.87 -12.71
N GLU A 30 24.86 4.32 -13.66
CA GLU A 30 24.97 5.67 -14.22
C GLU A 30 24.69 6.74 -13.17
N VAL A 31 24.01 6.40 -12.06
CA VAL A 31 23.74 7.36 -10.97
C VAL A 31 25.01 7.98 -10.40
N ASP A 32 26.13 7.28 -10.45
CA ASP A 32 27.42 7.77 -9.94
C ASP A 32 28.10 8.74 -10.92
N ASP A 33 27.64 8.81 -12.18
CA ASP A 33 28.06 9.78 -13.17
C ASP A 33 27.03 10.90 -13.32
N ARG A 34 27.34 12.06 -12.74
CA ARG A 34 26.48 13.27 -12.77
C ARG A 34 26.15 13.76 -14.17
N GLN A 35 26.96 13.44 -15.18
CA GLN A 35 26.66 13.83 -16.56
C GLN A 35 25.46 13.09 -17.13
N THR A 36 25.15 11.89 -16.61
CA THR A 36 24.02 11.09 -17.07
C THR A 36 22.69 11.53 -16.47
N TRP A 37 22.69 12.35 -15.42
CA TRP A 37 21.48 12.76 -14.70
C TRP A 37 20.50 13.54 -15.59
N GLU A 38 20.99 14.18 -16.66
CA GLU A 38 20.15 14.86 -17.66
C GLU A 38 19.23 13.89 -18.42
N LYS A 39 19.60 12.59 -18.53
CA LYS A 39 18.76 11.55 -19.16
C LYS A 39 17.46 11.32 -18.39
N ALA A 40 17.53 11.34 -17.06
CA ALA A 40 16.37 11.22 -16.19
C ALA A 40 15.68 12.57 -15.95
N ASN A 41 16.45 13.66 -15.98
CA ASN A 41 16.00 15.01 -15.68
C ASN A 41 16.25 15.96 -16.87
N PRO A 42 15.32 16.05 -17.84
CA PRO A 42 15.48 16.89 -19.03
C PRO A 42 15.70 18.37 -18.74
N MET A 43 15.30 18.85 -17.56
CA MET A 43 15.56 20.22 -17.11
C MET A 43 17.05 20.51 -16.90
N LEU A 44 17.89 19.48 -16.75
CA LEU A 44 19.34 19.62 -16.60
C LEU A 44 20.08 19.73 -17.94
N HIS A 45 19.36 19.83 -19.08
CA HIS A 45 19.99 20.06 -20.37
C HIS A 45 20.79 21.38 -20.37
N LYS A 46 21.93 21.36 -21.07
CA LYS A 46 22.82 22.53 -21.16
C LYS A 46 22.40 23.46 -22.31
N PRO A 47 22.58 24.79 -22.18
CA PRO A 47 23.06 25.49 -20.99
C PRO A 47 22.01 25.51 -19.87
N LEU A 48 22.47 25.41 -18.62
CA LEU A 48 21.57 25.34 -17.45
C LEU A 48 20.83 26.67 -17.25
N SER A 49 19.50 26.58 -17.19
CA SER A 49 18.67 27.68 -16.69
C SER A 49 18.91 27.94 -15.20
N GLU A 50 18.49 29.10 -14.70
CA GLU A 50 18.64 29.43 -13.28
C GLU A 50 17.94 28.41 -12.37
N TYR A 51 16.74 27.97 -12.76
CA TYR A 51 16.03 26.90 -12.09
C TYR A 51 16.79 25.57 -12.12
N ALA A 52 17.38 25.22 -13.27
CA ALA A 52 18.13 23.97 -13.43
C ALA A 52 19.39 23.93 -12.56
N LYS A 53 20.03 25.07 -12.28
CA LYS A 53 21.17 25.16 -11.35
C LYS A 53 20.74 24.84 -9.93
N THR A 54 19.63 25.43 -9.46
CA THR A 54 19.08 25.14 -8.13
C THR A 54 18.69 23.68 -8.02
N LEU A 55 18.00 23.14 -9.04
CA LEU A 55 17.61 21.73 -9.08
C LEU A 55 18.84 20.80 -9.02
N LEU A 56 19.88 21.07 -9.82
CA LEU A 56 21.11 20.31 -9.81
C LEU A 56 21.75 20.32 -8.42
N SER A 57 21.84 21.48 -7.78
CA SER A 57 22.37 21.61 -6.42
C SER A 57 21.59 20.76 -5.41
N THR A 58 20.25 20.75 -5.47
CA THR A 58 19.42 19.92 -4.59
C THR A 58 19.65 18.42 -4.84
N ILE A 59 19.73 17.99 -6.10
CA ILE A 59 19.97 16.58 -6.43
C ILE A 59 21.37 16.15 -5.97
N GLU A 60 22.38 17.02 -6.11
CA GLU A 60 23.73 16.76 -5.62
C GLU A 60 23.79 16.63 -4.10
N GLU A 61 23.09 17.49 -3.36
CA GLU A 61 22.98 17.41 -1.90
C GLU A 61 22.35 16.08 -1.47
N GLU A 62 21.19 15.73 -2.06
CA GLU A 62 20.51 14.46 -1.77
C GLU A 62 21.39 13.24 -2.11
N TYR A 63 22.16 13.28 -3.21
CA TYR A 63 23.08 12.22 -3.57
C TYR A 63 24.23 12.08 -2.57
N ASN A 64 24.82 13.21 -2.13
CA ASN A 64 25.93 13.22 -1.18
C ASN A 64 25.50 12.77 0.23
N ASP A 65 24.20 12.84 0.55
CA ASP A 65 23.62 12.36 1.80
C ASP A 65 23.34 10.84 1.81
N LEU A 66 23.31 10.17 0.65
CA LEU A 66 23.05 8.73 0.54
C LEU A 66 23.99 7.84 1.38
N PRO A 67 25.31 8.14 1.54
CA PRO A 67 26.19 7.37 2.41
C PRO A 67 25.77 7.38 3.89
N PHE A 68 25.13 8.46 4.35
CA PHE A 68 24.68 8.62 5.73
C PHE A 68 23.27 8.04 5.95
N ASN A 69 22.48 7.90 4.89
CA ASN A 69 21.13 7.34 4.94
C ASN A 69 20.87 6.35 3.79
N ARG A 70 21.38 5.12 3.93
CA ARG A 70 21.24 4.07 2.92
C ARG A 70 19.78 3.76 2.56
N SER A 71 18.84 3.91 3.51
CA SER A 71 17.40 3.69 3.26
C SER A 71 16.78 4.66 2.26
N ASN A 72 17.43 5.79 1.97
CA ASN A 72 16.96 6.78 1.00
C ASN A 72 17.39 6.49 -0.44
N LYS A 73 18.32 5.54 -0.67
CA LYS A 73 18.80 5.22 -2.02
C LYS A 73 17.66 4.77 -2.96
N PRO A 74 16.76 3.85 -2.59
CA PRO A 74 15.66 3.45 -3.46
C PRO A 74 14.73 4.62 -3.80
N GLU A 75 14.51 5.52 -2.84
CA GLU A 75 13.70 6.71 -3.03
C GLU A 75 14.38 7.68 -4.00
N PHE A 76 15.68 7.93 -3.84
CA PHE A 76 16.47 8.76 -4.76
C PHE A 76 16.47 8.19 -6.18
N MET A 77 16.74 6.89 -6.32
CA MET A 77 16.71 6.20 -7.62
C MET A 77 15.34 6.29 -8.29
N THR A 78 14.27 6.12 -7.52
CA THR A 78 12.89 6.22 -8.02
C THR A 78 12.52 7.65 -8.41
N LYS A 79 12.77 8.63 -7.53
CA LYS A 79 12.28 10.00 -7.69
C LYS A 79 13.18 10.87 -8.55
N ARG A 80 14.50 10.78 -8.38
CA ARG A 80 15.48 11.62 -9.11
C ARG A 80 15.97 10.97 -10.39
N MET A 81 16.10 9.65 -10.43
CA MET A 81 16.65 8.94 -11.58
C MET A 81 15.59 8.21 -12.43
N ASN A 82 14.33 8.26 -12.01
CA ASN A 82 13.21 7.56 -12.63
C ASN A 82 13.50 6.08 -12.92
N LEU A 83 14.25 5.45 -12.02
CA LEU A 83 14.64 4.04 -12.09
C LEU A 83 14.30 3.38 -10.76
N PRO A 84 13.08 2.82 -10.62
CA PRO A 84 12.67 2.17 -9.39
C PRO A 84 13.57 0.97 -9.09
N GLU A 85 14.30 1.03 -7.98
CA GLU A 85 15.02 -0.12 -7.44
C GLU A 85 14.10 -0.87 -6.47
N VAL A 86 13.99 -2.18 -6.66
CA VAL A 86 13.35 -3.06 -5.67
C VAL A 86 14.38 -3.33 -4.58
N ASP A 87 14.16 -2.76 -3.41
CA ASP A 87 14.95 -3.04 -2.23
C ASP A 87 14.66 -4.48 -1.76
N LEU A 88 15.55 -5.41 -2.13
CA LEU A 88 15.41 -6.83 -1.78
C LEU A 88 15.40 -7.08 -0.27
N GLU A 89 15.99 -6.18 0.54
CA GLU A 89 15.95 -6.28 2.01
C GLU A 89 14.57 -5.94 2.57
N LYS A 90 13.76 -5.18 1.82
CA LYS A 90 12.36 -4.85 2.16
C LYS A 90 11.35 -5.81 1.55
N VAL A 91 11.76 -6.73 0.68
CA VAL A 91 10.86 -7.75 0.13
C VAL A 91 10.57 -8.78 1.23
N ILE A 92 9.45 -8.59 1.93
CA ILE A 92 9.01 -9.47 3.02
C ILE A 92 8.74 -10.90 2.51
N ALA A 93 8.34 -11.03 1.23
CA ALA A 93 8.14 -12.32 0.59
C ALA A 93 8.37 -12.27 -0.93
N PRO A 94 9.00 -13.30 -1.52
CA PRO A 94 9.07 -13.49 -2.96
C PRO A 94 7.70 -13.49 -3.62
N TRP A 95 7.61 -12.95 -4.84
CA TRP A 95 6.36 -12.92 -5.62
C TRP A 95 5.70 -14.30 -5.78
N LYS A 96 6.51 -15.36 -5.88
CA LYS A 96 6.02 -16.75 -5.95
C LYS A 96 5.25 -17.17 -4.70
N GLU A 97 5.68 -16.71 -3.53
CA GLU A 97 5.00 -17.01 -2.26
C GLU A 97 3.70 -16.24 -2.15
N ILE A 98 3.67 -14.97 -2.57
CA ILE A 98 2.44 -14.16 -2.67
C ILE A 98 1.43 -14.82 -3.61
N LEU A 99 1.86 -15.31 -4.78
CA LEU A 99 0.94 -16.05 -5.66
C LEU A 99 0.45 -17.36 -5.04
N ALA A 100 1.30 -18.03 -4.27
CA ALA A 100 0.95 -19.29 -3.63
C ALA A 100 -0.10 -19.14 -2.51
N THR A 101 -0.38 -17.93 -2.02
CA THR A 101 -1.43 -17.68 -1.02
C THR A 101 -2.83 -17.53 -1.62
N ASN A 102 -2.96 -17.49 -2.96
CA ASN A 102 -4.27 -17.45 -3.61
C ASN A 102 -4.96 -18.84 -3.62
N ARG A 103 -5.37 -19.31 -2.44
CA ARG A 103 -6.04 -20.60 -2.19
C ARG A 103 -7.43 -20.35 -1.63
N GLU A 104 -8.41 -21.23 -1.85
CA GLU A 104 -9.71 -21.06 -1.20
C GLU A 104 -9.58 -20.97 0.32
N ILE A 105 -10.28 -19.99 0.90
CA ILE A 105 -10.34 -19.85 2.37
C ILE A 105 -11.23 -20.99 2.87
N PRO A 106 -10.72 -21.89 3.75
CA PRO A 106 -11.54 -22.95 4.30
C PRO A 106 -12.66 -22.37 5.18
N ASN A 107 -13.66 -23.17 5.55
CA ASN A 107 -14.61 -22.70 6.56
C ASN A 107 -13.88 -22.42 7.90
N LEU A 108 -14.11 -21.22 8.43
CA LEU A 108 -13.52 -20.67 9.66
C LEU A 108 -14.56 -20.45 10.76
N ASP A 109 -15.83 -20.83 10.54
CA ASP A 109 -16.90 -20.70 11.53
C ASP A 109 -16.51 -21.34 12.87
N ASN A 110 -16.77 -20.61 13.97
CA ASN A 110 -16.39 -20.99 15.34
C ASN A 110 -14.88 -21.24 15.56
N GLN A 111 -14.01 -20.68 14.71
CA GLN A 111 -12.55 -20.71 14.91
C GLN A 111 -12.04 -19.42 15.53
N MET A 112 -11.38 -19.53 16.68
CA MET A 112 -10.80 -18.40 17.39
C MET A 112 -9.88 -17.58 16.49
N CYS A 113 -10.08 -16.26 16.53
CA CYS A 113 -9.33 -15.31 15.72
C CYS A 113 -8.95 -14.04 16.50
N ILE A 114 -7.93 -13.36 15.98
CA ILE A 114 -7.48 -12.05 16.44
C ILE A 114 -7.83 -11.04 15.36
N GLY A 115 -8.48 -9.95 15.74
CA GLY A 115 -8.78 -8.85 14.83
C GLY A 115 -7.60 -7.91 14.66
N GLY A 116 -7.40 -7.40 13.46
CA GLY A 116 -6.52 -6.27 13.18
C GLY A 116 -7.35 -5.09 12.69
N LEU A 117 -7.05 -3.91 13.20
CA LEU A 117 -7.68 -2.65 12.81
C LEU A 117 -6.60 -1.69 12.33
N ASP A 118 -6.66 -1.32 11.05
CA ASP A 118 -5.89 -0.22 10.47
C ASP A 118 -6.80 0.98 10.25
N PHE A 119 -6.65 1.97 11.12
CA PHE A 119 -7.48 3.17 11.18
C PHE A 119 -6.65 4.42 10.87
N ALA A 120 -6.15 4.50 9.64
CA ALA A 120 -5.26 5.57 9.20
C ALA A 120 -5.98 6.92 9.04
N ASN A 121 -7.02 7.00 8.20
CA ASN A 121 -7.75 8.24 7.93
C ASN A 121 -9.23 7.97 7.67
N ILE A 122 -10.09 8.57 8.49
CA ILE A 122 -11.54 8.31 8.53
C ILE A 122 -12.29 8.90 7.31
N ARG A 123 -11.60 9.66 6.47
CA ARG A 123 -12.18 10.34 5.30
C ARG A 123 -12.11 9.55 3.99
N ASP A 124 -11.24 8.53 3.93
CA ASP A 124 -10.95 7.82 2.68
C ASP A 124 -11.28 6.31 2.79
N PHE A 125 -10.46 5.56 3.55
CA PHE A 125 -10.60 4.12 3.75
C PHE A 125 -10.27 3.72 5.18
N ALA A 126 -10.98 2.71 5.67
CA ALA A 126 -10.60 1.97 6.87
C ALA A 126 -10.52 0.48 6.53
N SER A 127 -9.51 -0.22 7.05
CA SER A 127 -9.32 -1.65 6.80
C SER A 127 -9.32 -2.42 8.10
N VAL A 128 -10.04 -3.54 8.09
CA VAL A 128 -10.12 -4.48 9.21
C VAL A 128 -9.80 -5.87 8.70
N GLY A 129 -9.42 -6.76 9.61
CA GLY A 129 -9.32 -8.16 9.26
C GLY A 129 -9.23 -9.07 10.45
N LEU A 130 -9.36 -10.37 10.19
CA LEU A 130 -9.29 -11.43 11.17
C LEU A 130 -8.13 -12.35 10.80
N LEU A 131 -7.23 -12.53 11.74
CA LEU A 131 -6.16 -13.52 11.68
C LEU A 131 -6.61 -14.78 12.39
N PHE A 132 -6.67 -15.86 11.64
CA PHE A 132 -6.94 -17.21 12.13
C PHE A 132 -5.64 -18.01 12.12
N ARG A 133 -5.54 -18.95 13.05
CA ARG A 133 -4.51 -19.99 13.03
C ARG A 133 -5.19 -21.34 12.88
N LYS A 134 -4.89 -22.06 11.80
CA LYS A 134 -5.42 -23.41 11.54
C LYS A 134 -4.24 -24.34 11.28
N ASN A 135 -3.96 -25.23 12.24
CA ASN A 135 -2.74 -26.04 12.27
C ASN A 135 -1.48 -25.14 12.29
N ASP A 136 -0.58 -25.36 11.32
CA ASP A 136 0.64 -24.57 11.11
C ASP A 136 0.45 -23.44 10.08
N ASP A 137 -0.78 -23.21 9.61
CA ASP A 137 -1.09 -22.15 8.66
C ASP A 137 -1.82 -20.98 9.33
N TYR A 138 -1.50 -19.79 8.86
CA TYR A 138 -2.19 -18.56 9.24
C TYR A 138 -3.15 -18.20 8.11
N ILE A 139 -4.34 -17.71 8.43
CA ILE A 139 -5.34 -17.33 7.42
C ILE A 139 -5.81 -15.91 7.74
N TRP A 140 -5.64 -14.99 6.80
CA TRP A 140 -6.13 -13.62 6.90
C TRP A 140 -7.43 -13.41 6.12
N LEU A 141 -8.48 -12.99 6.82
CA LEU A 141 -9.76 -12.57 6.23
C LEU A 141 -9.91 -11.05 6.42
N GLY A 142 -9.65 -10.27 5.38
CA GLY A 142 -9.75 -8.82 5.43
C GLY A 142 -11.09 -8.30 4.91
N HIS A 143 -11.45 -7.11 5.35
CA HIS A 143 -12.60 -6.33 4.88
C HIS A 143 -12.23 -4.84 4.89
N SER A 144 -12.78 -4.06 3.95
CA SER A 144 -12.51 -2.63 3.88
C SER A 144 -13.80 -1.80 3.91
N PHE A 145 -13.72 -0.61 4.47
CA PHE A 145 -14.77 0.41 4.42
C PHE A 145 -14.29 1.55 3.55
N VAL A 146 -15.16 2.05 2.69
CA VAL A 146 -14.87 3.20 1.83
C VAL A 146 -16.03 4.18 1.88
N ARG A 147 -15.71 5.47 1.88
CA ARG A 147 -16.73 6.52 1.84
C ARG A 147 -17.28 6.70 0.43
N GLN A 148 -18.61 6.80 0.28
CA GLN A 148 -19.26 7.08 -1.01
C GLN A 148 -18.75 8.39 -1.63
N GLY A 149 -18.69 9.48 -0.85
CA GLY A 149 -18.17 10.77 -1.33
C GLY A 149 -16.73 10.71 -1.86
N PHE A 150 -15.87 9.85 -1.29
CA PHE A 150 -14.53 9.62 -1.82
C PHE A 150 -14.55 8.94 -3.20
N LEU A 151 -15.46 7.97 -3.39
CA LEU A 151 -15.66 7.29 -4.68
C LEU A 151 -16.21 8.23 -5.76
N ASP A 152 -16.97 9.25 -5.38
CA ASP A 152 -17.53 10.23 -6.30
C ASP A 152 -16.45 11.23 -6.77
N ASP A 153 -15.52 11.59 -5.89
CA ASP A 153 -14.41 12.51 -6.19
C ASP A 153 -13.26 11.84 -6.94
N VAL A 154 -13.07 10.53 -6.75
CA VAL A 154 -11.91 9.78 -7.27
C VAL A 154 -12.33 8.71 -8.26
N LYS A 155 -11.82 8.82 -9.49
CA LYS A 155 -11.98 7.77 -10.50
C LYS A 155 -11.02 6.61 -10.24
N LEU A 156 -11.49 5.62 -9.48
CA LEU A 156 -10.77 4.38 -9.23
C LEU A 156 -10.83 3.43 -10.45
N GLU A 157 -9.70 2.84 -10.81
CA GLU A 157 -9.62 1.76 -11.81
C GLU A 157 -10.20 0.41 -11.30
N PRO A 158 -10.04 0.03 -10.01
CA PRO A 158 -10.61 -1.21 -9.47
C PRO A 158 -12.13 -1.29 -9.46
N PRO A 159 -12.73 -2.51 -9.55
CA PRO A 159 -14.18 -2.71 -9.61
C PRO A 159 -14.83 -2.68 -8.21
N ILE A 160 -14.86 -1.51 -7.56
CA ILE A 160 -15.35 -1.34 -6.18
C ILE A 160 -16.76 -1.90 -5.94
N LYS A 161 -17.69 -1.67 -6.88
CA LYS A 161 -19.07 -2.17 -6.79
C LYS A 161 -19.17 -3.70 -6.86
N GLU A 162 -18.21 -4.37 -7.48
CA GLU A 162 -18.16 -5.83 -7.51
C GLU A 162 -17.64 -6.37 -6.17
N TRP A 163 -16.61 -5.72 -5.61
CA TRP A 163 -16.07 -6.07 -4.29
C TRP A 163 -17.08 -5.88 -3.17
N GLU A 164 -17.93 -4.85 -3.26
CA GLU A 164 -19.06 -4.67 -2.35
C GLU A 164 -20.05 -5.85 -2.45
N LYS A 165 -20.44 -6.26 -3.66
CA LYS A 165 -21.33 -7.42 -3.86
C LYS A 165 -20.71 -8.74 -3.39
N MET A 166 -19.39 -8.86 -3.46
CA MET A 166 -18.65 -10.01 -2.95
C MET A 166 -18.47 -9.97 -1.42
N GLY A 167 -18.87 -8.87 -0.77
CA GLY A 167 -18.74 -8.70 0.68
C GLY A 167 -17.30 -8.48 1.14
N LEU A 168 -16.40 -8.06 0.24
CA LEU A 168 -15.00 -7.71 0.57
C LEU A 168 -14.87 -6.27 1.06
N LEU A 169 -15.85 -5.43 0.73
CA LEU A 169 -15.85 -4.02 1.02
C LEU A 169 -17.28 -3.54 1.35
N THR A 170 -17.39 -2.54 2.21
CA THR A 170 -18.65 -1.86 2.53
C THR A 170 -18.53 -0.40 2.14
N ILE A 171 -19.47 0.09 1.32
CA ILE A 171 -19.57 1.50 1.00
C ILE A 171 -20.40 2.17 2.09
N VAL A 172 -19.83 3.20 2.70
CA VAL A 172 -20.45 3.99 3.76
C VAL A 172 -20.87 5.33 3.15
N ASP A 173 -22.18 5.58 3.16
CA ASP A 173 -22.79 6.83 2.66
C ASP A 173 -22.95 7.85 3.79
N ASP A 174 -21.84 8.14 4.49
CA ASP A 174 -21.75 9.17 5.52
C ASP A 174 -20.60 10.13 5.23
N ASP A 175 -20.53 11.23 5.99
CA ASP A 175 -19.44 12.20 5.89
C ASP A 175 -18.09 11.65 6.35
N VAL A 176 -18.13 10.66 7.23
CA VAL A 176 -16.97 10.06 7.91
C VAL A 176 -17.28 8.59 8.16
N ILE A 177 -16.29 7.71 8.04
CA ILE A 177 -16.42 6.30 8.45
C ILE A 177 -16.43 6.20 9.98
N GLU A 178 -17.61 6.33 10.58
CA GLU A 178 -17.76 6.27 12.03
C GLU A 178 -17.26 4.94 12.62
N ILE A 179 -16.71 4.98 13.83
CA ILE A 179 -16.06 3.82 14.45
C ILE A 179 -17.05 2.70 14.76
N GLU A 180 -18.32 3.04 14.91
CA GLU A 180 -19.43 2.14 15.18
C GLU A 180 -19.60 1.11 14.05
N TYR A 181 -19.37 1.49 12.78
CA TYR A 181 -19.40 0.56 11.65
C TYR A 181 -18.34 -0.55 11.78
N ILE A 182 -17.16 -0.17 12.26
CA ILE A 182 -16.04 -1.08 12.47
C ILE A 182 -16.30 -1.98 13.68
N VAL A 183 -16.83 -1.42 14.77
CA VAL A 183 -17.19 -2.18 15.98
C VAL A 183 -18.29 -3.19 15.66
N ASP A 184 -19.33 -2.82 14.92
CA ASP A 184 -20.41 -3.72 14.50
C ASP A 184 -19.87 -4.88 13.64
N TRP A 185 -18.91 -4.61 12.76
CA TRP A 185 -18.25 -5.67 11.99
C TRP A 185 -17.50 -6.66 12.89
N PHE A 186 -16.77 -6.18 13.89
CA PHE A 186 -16.09 -7.05 14.86
C PHE A 186 -17.07 -7.79 15.77
N LEU A 187 -18.23 -7.21 16.10
CA LEU A 187 -19.29 -7.90 16.85
C LEU A 187 -19.86 -9.07 16.06
N LYS A 188 -20.17 -8.86 14.77
CA LYS A 188 -20.59 -9.93 13.85
C LYS A 188 -19.51 -11.00 13.70
N ALA A 189 -18.24 -10.60 13.60
CA ALA A 189 -17.11 -11.52 13.59
C ALA A 189 -16.99 -12.32 14.90
N ARG A 190 -17.25 -11.68 16.05
CA ARG A 190 -17.25 -12.34 17.36
C ARG A 190 -18.32 -13.43 17.43
N GLU A 191 -19.53 -13.16 16.96
CA GLU A 191 -20.63 -14.13 16.92
C GLU A 191 -20.35 -15.29 15.97
N LYS A 192 -19.74 -15.01 14.81
CA LYS A 192 -19.51 -16.03 13.77
C LYS A 192 -18.26 -16.89 14.02
N TYR A 193 -17.19 -16.29 14.54
CA TYR A 193 -15.86 -16.89 14.58
C TYR A 193 -15.30 -17.06 16.01
N GLY A 194 -15.72 -16.26 16.99
CA GLY A 194 -15.12 -16.29 18.33
C GLY A 194 -13.87 -15.41 18.43
N LEU A 195 -14.03 -14.15 18.01
CA LEU A 195 -13.03 -13.09 18.16
C LEU A 195 -12.59 -12.94 19.62
N GLU A 196 -11.29 -13.08 19.89
CA GLU A 196 -10.72 -12.96 21.24
C GLU A 196 -10.37 -11.52 21.59
N LYS A 197 -9.67 -10.83 20.68
CA LYS A 197 -9.20 -9.45 20.86
C LYS A 197 -8.94 -8.78 19.52
N VAL A 198 -8.86 -7.45 19.52
CA VAL A 198 -8.50 -6.62 18.37
C VAL A 198 -7.22 -5.87 18.66
N ILE A 199 -6.32 -5.81 17.68
CA ILE A 199 -5.05 -5.09 17.72
C ILE A 199 -5.13 -3.89 16.78
N ALA A 200 -4.78 -2.70 17.27
CA ALA A 200 -4.81 -1.46 16.49
C ALA A 200 -3.51 -0.66 16.61
N ASP A 201 -3.20 0.16 15.60
CA ASP A 201 -2.11 1.14 15.66
C ASP A 201 -2.50 2.36 16.51
N ASN A 202 -1.50 3.12 16.98
CA ASN A 202 -1.60 4.16 18.01
C ASN A 202 -2.32 5.46 17.57
N TYR A 203 -3.07 5.45 16.46
CA TYR A 203 -3.71 6.65 15.93
C TYR A 203 -5.12 6.83 16.49
N ARG A 204 -5.37 7.96 17.19
CA ARG A 204 -6.67 8.39 17.74
C ARG A 204 -7.34 7.42 18.74
N THR A 205 -6.55 6.92 19.69
CA THR A 205 -6.92 5.85 20.62
C THR A 205 -8.11 6.12 21.54
N ASP A 206 -8.46 7.36 21.86
CA ASP A 206 -9.45 7.58 22.93
C ASP A 206 -10.90 7.34 22.49
N ILE A 207 -11.24 7.71 21.26
CA ILE A 207 -12.58 7.47 20.69
C ILE A 207 -12.74 5.98 20.38
N VAL A 208 -11.72 5.38 19.75
CA VAL A 208 -11.71 3.96 19.40
C VAL A 208 -11.78 3.09 20.65
N ARG A 209 -10.98 3.39 21.68
CA ARG A 209 -10.98 2.60 22.92
C ARG A 209 -12.35 2.57 23.59
N ARG A 210 -13.03 3.72 23.70
CA ARG A 210 -14.37 3.78 24.31
C ARG A 210 -15.38 2.93 23.55
N ALA A 211 -15.44 3.08 22.23
CA ALA A 211 -16.38 2.32 21.41
C ALA A 211 -16.17 0.80 21.52
N PHE A 212 -14.92 0.34 21.60
CA PHE A 212 -14.59 -1.07 21.80
C PHE A 212 -14.87 -1.55 23.24
N GLU A 213 -14.60 -0.73 24.25
CA GLU A 213 -14.92 -1.02 25.65
C GLU A 213 -16.43 -1.15 25.87
N ASP A 214 -17.22 -0.22 25.32
CA ASP A 214 -18.69 -0.24 25.40
C ASP A 214 -19.29 -1.49 24.71
N ALA A 215 -18.65 -1.97 23.64
CA ALA A 215 -19.02 -3.20 22.93
C ALA A 215 -18.50 -4.49 23.62
N GLY A 216 -17.71 -4.35 24.69
CA GLY A 216 -17.09 -5.48 25.39
C GLY A 216 -16.06 -6.24 24.55
N ILE A 217 -15.36 -5.55 23.64
CA ILE A 217 -14.29 -6.13 22.82
C ILE A 217 -12.95 -5.67 23.38
N LYS A 218 -12.05 -6.63 23.66
CA LYS A 218 -10.70 -6.33 24.15
C LYS A 218 -9.86 -5.69 23.04
N LEU A 219 -9.46 -4.42 23.23
CA LEU A 219 -8.59 -3.68 22.32
C LEU A 219 -7.17 -3.56 22.87
N GLU A 220 -6.17 -4.01 22.11
CA GLU A 220 -4.74 -3.84 22.38
C GLU A 220 -4.13 -2.87 21.37
N VAL A 221 -3.45 -1.82 21.86
CA VAL A 221 -2.82 -0.80 21.01
C VAL A 221 -1.32 -1.00 20.95
N LEU A 222 -0.77 -1.10 19.75
CA LEU A 222 0.67 -1.19 19.54
C LEU A 222 1.29 0.21 19.65
N ARG A 223 2.15 0.41 20.65
CA ARG A 223 2.82 1.71 20.90
C ARG A 223 4.13 1.89 20.12
N ASN A 224 4.68 0.82 19.54
CA ASN A 224 5.94 0.87 18.78
C ASN A 224 5.99 -0.24 17.69
N PRO A 225 5.69 0.06 16.41
CA PRO A 225 5.62 -0.94 15.34
C PRO A 225 6.97 -1.55 14.94
N LYS A 226 8.09 -0.86 15.23
CA LYS A 226 9.44 -1.21 14.74
C LYS A 226 9.96 -2.57 15.19
N GLN A 227 9.44 -3.17 16.27
CA GLN A 227 9.91 -4.46 16.78
C GLN A 227 9.22 -5.68 16.14
N TYR A 228 8.17 -5.50 15.33
CA TYR A 228 7.35 -6.62 14.85
C TYR A 228 7.53 -6.92 13.34
N MET A 229 8.34 -6.15 12.61
CA MET A 229 8.60 -6.42 11.19
C MET A 229 9.27 -7.78 10.94
N ASP A 230 10.05 -8.29 11.89
CA ASP A 230 10.67 -9.63 11.80
C ASP A 230 9.63 -10.77 11.92
N TYR A 231 8.46 -10.53 12.51
CA TYR A 231 7.40 -11.52 12.70
C TYR A 231 6.32 -11.49 11.60
N LEU A 232 6.33 -10.47 10.74
CA LEU A 232 5.35 -10.27 9.67
C LEU A 232 5.60 -11.14 8.43
N HIS A 233 6.72 -11.87 8.36
CA HIS A 233 7.06 -12.78 7.27
C HIS A 233 5.93 -13.78 6.93
N HIS A 234 5.13 -14.21 7.90
CA HIS A 234 4.05 -15.18 7.65
C HIS A 234 2.67 -14.53 7.43
N VAL A 235 2.45 -13.32 7.94
CA VAL A 235 1.12 -12.66 7.91
C VAL A 235 0.97 -11.73 6.70
N SER A 236 2.04 -11.04 6.29
CA SER A 236 1.99 -10.07 5.18
C SER A 236 1.75 -10.70 3.81
N ILE A 237 2.08 -11.98 3.62
CA ILE A 237 1.95 -12.68 2.31
C ILE A 237 0.49 -12.90 1.92
N GLN A 238 -0.43 -12.95 2.89
CA GLN A 238 -1.86 -13.20 2.63
C GLN A 238 -2.72 -11.92 2.53
N CYS A 239 -2.23 -10.78 3.01
CA CYS A 239 -2.97 -9.52 3.04
C CYS A 239 -3.23 -8.92 1.64
N LEU A 240 -2.43 -9.31 0.63
CA LEU A 240 -2.50 -8.79 -0.74
C LEU A 240 -3.71 -9.28 -1.55
N ARG A 241 -4.56 -10.15 -0.98
CA ARG A 241 -5.73 -10.68 -1.68
C ARG A 241 -6.85 -9.67 -1.91
N ASN A 242 -6.91 -8.59 -1.13
CA ASN A 242 -8.05 -7.67 -1.16
C ASN A 242 -7.92 -6.54 -2.20
N ILE A 243 -6.82 -6.48 -2.98
CA ILE A 243 -6.59 -5.40 -3.96
C ILE A 243 -6.17 -5.93 -5.35
N THR A 244 -5.97 -7.24 -5.54
CA THR A 244 -5.64 -7.86 -6.85
C THR A 244 -6.68 -8.88 -7.27
#